data_AF-A0AAN0IU83-F1
#
_entry.id   AF-A0AAN0IU83-F1
#
_cell.length_a   1.000
_cell.length_b   1.000
_cell.length_c   1.000
_cell.angle_alpha   90.00
_cell.angle_beta   90.00
_cell.angle_gamma   90.00
#
_symmetry.space_group_name_H-M   'P 1'
#
loop_
_entity.id
_entity.type
_entity.pdbx_description
1 polymer ?
#
loop_
_entity_poly.entity_id
_entity_poly.type
_entity_poly.pdbx_seq_one_letter_code
_entity_poly.pdbx_strand_id
1 'polypeptide(L)'
;MEDMDENFTLSGDINGPLLAAVISIEMIGGLIANSFVLILTICHIKTWKQPSTIFLTNMLISNILIVLFVMPFAITTAASDEWLFGKTYKQKMKVCQFTAFMFWFCKIVITEGLVLLSFDRFFYIVKSFEYERHMNQKISIIIVTLSWLLAALLTIPPLFGLGRFSFSS
;
A
#
# COMPACT_ATOMS: atom_id res chain seq x y z
N MET A 1 45.74 7.16 4.46
CA MET A 1 45.50 6.23 3.33
C MET A 1 45.13 4.93 3.99
N GLU A 2 43.83 4.86 4.32
CA GLU A 2 42.90 3.78 3.89
C GLU A 2 43.05 2.61 4.87
N ASP A 3 42.10 2.37 5.77
CA ASP A 3 40.74 1.93 5.41
C ASP A 3 39.66 2.58 6.28
N MET A 4 38.63 3.08 5.59
CA MET A 4 37.39 3.56 6.17
C MET A 4 36.47 2.34 6.29
N ASP A 5 36.05 2.04 7.52
CA ASP A 5 35.12 0.97 7.85
C ASP A 5 33.73 1.21 7.21
N GLU A 6 33.59 0.95 5.91
CA GLU A 6 32.30 0.93 5.21
C GLU A 6 31.65 -0.47 5.29
N ASN A 7 31.51 -1.01 6.50
CA ASN A 7 30.54 -2.08 6.75
C ASN A 7 29.19 -1.45 7.12
N PHE A 8 28.52 -0.84 6.14
CA PHE A 8 27.07 -0.58 6.19
C PHE A 8 26.28 -1.88 5.91
N THR A 9 26.69 -3.00 6.51
CA THR A 9 25.97 -4.27 6.44
C THR A 9 24.80 -4.27 7.41
N LEU A 10 23.77 -3.47 7.11
CA LEU A 10 22.47 -3.56 7.78
C LEU A 10 21.79 -4.93 7.53
N SER A 11 22.20 -5.67 6.49
CA SER A 11 21.66 -6.99 6.14
C SER A 11 22.12 -8.13 7.05
N GLY A 12 23.22 -7.98 7.80
CA GLY A 12 23.72 -9.05 8.69
C GLY A 12 22.89 -9.24 9.97
N ASP A 13 22.10 -8.22 10.36
CA ASP A 13 21.39 -8.17 11.64
C ASP A 13 19.87 -8.42 11.54
N ILE A 14 19.31 -8.49 10.32
CA ILE A 14 17.88 -8.72 10.15
C ILE A 14 17.60 -10.22 10.27
N ASN A 15 17.25 -10.64 11.48
CA ASN A 15 16.76 -11.99 11.75
C ASN A 15 15.43 -12.21 10.98
N GLY A 16 15.45 -13.06 9.94
CA GLY A 16 14.29 -13.38 9.11
C GLY A 16 13.04 -13.76 9.91
N PRO A 17 13.13 -14.70 10.88
CA PRO A 17 12.05 -14.99 11.82
C PRO A 17 11.52 -13.78 12.60
N LEU A 18 12.40 -12.86 13.05
CA LEU A 18 11.97 -11.63 13.72
C LEU A 18 11.19 -10.72 12.75
N LEU A 19 11.68 -10.55 11.53
CA LEU A 19 10.99 -9.78 10.49
C LEU A 19 9.61 -10.39 10.17
N ALA A 20 9.53 -11.72 10.04
CA ALA A 20 8.28 -12.43 9.82
C ALA A 20 7.29 -12.20 10.98
N ALA A 21 7.77 -12.20 12.23
CA ALA A 21 6.95 -11.92 13.41
C ALA A 21 6.41 -10.49 13.40
N VAL A 22 7.24 -9.50 13.09
CA VAL A 22 6.84 -8.08 12.99
C VAL A 22 5.79 -7.89 11.91
N ILE A 23 6.01 -8.42 10.70
CA ILE A 23 5.04 -8.32 9.59
C ILE A 23 3.74 -9.05 9.94
N SER A 24 3.80 -10.17 10.67
CA SER A 24 2.59 -10.89 11.12
C SER A 24 1.77 -10.05 12.11
N ILE A 25 2.43 -9.36 13.04
CA ILE A 25 1.76 -8.44 13.98
C ILE A 25 1.13 -7.27 13.21
N GLU A 26 1.85 -6.68 12.26
CA GLU A 26 1.34 -5.62 11.38
C GLU A 26 0.13 -6.11 10.57
N MET A 27 0.18 -7.33 10.03
CA MET A 27 -0.90 -7.93 9.26
C MET A 27 -2.18 -8.08 10.10
N ILE A 28 -2.06 -8.62 11.32
CA ILE A 28 -3.21 -8.81 12.22
C ILE A 28 -3.77 -7.46 12.66
N GLY A 29 -2.91 -6.57 13.14
CA GLY A 29 -3.31 -5.23 13.58
C GLY A 29 -3.93 -4.41 12.46
N GLY A 30 -3.33 -4.46 11.26
CA GLY A 30 -3.80 -3.83 10.05
C GLY A 30 -5.15 -4.36 9.62
N LEU A 31 -5.36 -5.68 9.63
CA LEU A 31 -6.66 -6.28 9.28
C LEU A 31 -7.75 -5.81 10.23
N ILE A 32 -7.50 -5.89 11.55
CA ILE A 32 -8.47 -5.52 12.57
C ILE A 32 -8.81 -4.03 12.48
N ALA A 33 -7.79 -3.15 12.50
CA ALA A 33 -7.98 -1.72 12.52
C ALA A 33 -8.66 -1.21 11.24
N ASN A 34 -8.18 -1.61 10.06
CA ASN A 34 -8.75 -1.15 8.80
C ASN A 34 -10.16 -1.69 8.57
N SER A 35 -10.42 -2.96 8.91
CA SER A 35 -11.77 -3.54 8.76
C SER A 35 -12.76 -2.90 9.74
N PHE A 36 -12.34 -2.65 10.99
CA PHE A 36 -13.18 -2.00 11.98
C PHE A 36 -13.62 -0.60 11.54
N VAL A 37 -12.68 0.24 11.10
CA VAL A 37 -12.99 1.60 10.61
C VAL A 37 -13.84 1.53 9.34
N LEU A 38 -13.58 0.57 8.44
CA LEU A 38 -14.35 0.38 7.22
C LEU A 38 -15.80 0.01 7.55
N ILE A 39 -16.03 -0.93 8.47
CA ILE A 39 -17.37 -1.31 8.94
C ILE A 39 -18.10 -0.11 9.53
N LEU A 40 -17.45 0.63 10.44
CA LEU A 40 -18.04 1.84 11.03
C LEU A 40 -18.44 2.87 9.96
N THR A 41 -17.58 3.05 8.96
CA THR A 41 -17.82 3.97 7.84
C THR A 41 -19.03 3.53 7.01
N ILE A 42 -19.12 2.23 6.71
CA ILE A 42 -20.23 1.65 5.94
C ILE A 42 -21.56 1.75 6.70
N CYS A 43 -21.57 1.43 7.99
CA CYS A 43 -22.76 1.47 8.84
C CYS A 43 -23.37 2.87 8.96
N HIS A 44 -22.57 3.93 8.83
CA HIS A 44 -23.03 5.30 8.86
C HIS A 44 -23.43 5.82 7.46
N ILE A 45 -24.53 5.31 6.88
CA ILE A 45 -25.04 5.66 5.53
C ILE A 45 -25.05 7.17 5.22
N LYS A 46 -25.26 8.03 6.23
CA LYS A 46 -25.26 9.50 6.06
C LYS A 46 -23.90 10.08 5.63
N THR A 47 -22.78 9.41 5.94
CA THR A 47 -21.43 9.91 5.64
C THR A 47 -20.99 9.65 4.19
N TRP A 48 -21.65 8.73 3.47
CA TRP A 48 -21.29 8.36 2.09
C TRP A 48 -21.42 9.49 1.06
N LYS A 49 -22.20 10.54 1.40
CA LYS A 49 -22.30 11.74 0.56
C LYS A 49 -21.08 12.65 0.69
N GLN A 50 -20.24 12.44 1.71
CA GLN A 50 -19.05 13.24 1.98
C GLN A 50 -17.86 12.73 1.17
N PRO A 51 -17.17 13.61 0.41
CA PRO A 51 -15.90 13.31 -0.26
C PRO A 51 -14.88 12.59 0.64
N SER A 52 -14.74 13.06 1.89
CA SER A 52 -13.83 12.50 2.88
C SER A 52 -14.05 11.00 3.11
N THR A 53 -15.32 10.57 3.14
CA THR A 53 -15.70 9.17 3.35
C THR A 53 -15.30 8.29 2.16
N ILE A 54 -15.33 8.84 0.95
CA ILE A 54 -14.93 8.12 -0.26
C ILE A 54 -13.42 7.91 -0.28
N PHE A 55 -12.63 8.95 0.02
CA PHE A 55 -11.18 8.83 0.11
C PHE A 55 -10.73 7.90 1.24
N LEU A 56 -11.37 8.02 2.42
CA LEU A 56 -11.14 7.12 3.55
C LEU A 56 -11.44 5.66 3.17
N THR A 57 -12.60 5.41 2.56
CA THR A 57 -12.99 4.06 2.15
C THR A 57 -12.00 3.48 1.13
N ASN A 58 -11.60 4.26 0.13
CA ASN A 58 -10.59 3.85 -0.84
C ASN A 58 -9.27 3.44 -0.15
N MET A 59 -8.77 4.29 0.76
CA MET A 59 -7.55 4.02 1.51
C MET A 59 -7.67 2.75 2.37
N LEU A 60 -8.79 2.54 3.06
CA LEU A 60 -9.02 1.35 3.89
C LEU A 60 -9.06 0.05 3.06
N ILE A 61 -9.72 0.08 1.90
CA ILE A 61 -9.75 -1.06 0.96
C ILE A 61 -8.32 -1.37 0.49
N SER A 62 -7.54 -0.36 0.09
CA SER A 62 -6.15 -0.57 -0.35
C SER A 62 -5.25 -1.15 0.75
N ASN A 63 -5.44 -0.73 2.01
CA ASN A 63 -4.73 -1.32 3.15
C ASN A 63 -5.10 -2.81 3.34
N ILE A 64 -6.39 -3.15 3.29
CA ILE A 64 -6.85 -4.55 3.39
C ILE A 64 -6.29 -5.40 2.24
N LEU A 65 -6.20 -4.85 1.01
CA LEU A 65 -5.60 -5.55 -0.12
C LEU A 65 -4.13 -5.91 0.12
N ILE A 66 -3.30 -5.00 0.65
CA ILE A 66 -1.90 -5.32 1.00
C ILE A 66 -1.85 -6.42 2.05
N VAL A 67 -2.64 -6.28 3.11
CA VAL A 67 -2.65 -7.19 4.26
C VAL A 67 -3.04 -8.60 3.82
N LEU A 68 -3.97 -8.74 2.87
CA LEU A 68 -4.43 -10.05 2.40
C LEU A 68 -3.57 -10.65 1.28
N PHE A 69 -3.07 -9.83 0.35
CA PHE A 69 -2.45 -10.33 -0.88
C PHE A 69 -0.93 -10.20 -0.93
N VAL A 70 -0.32 -9.37 -0.07
CA VAL A 70 1.13 -9.13 -0.11
C VAL A 70 1.81 -9.64 1.16
N MET A 71 1.26 -9.30 2.33
CA MET A 71 1.89 -9.66 3.61
C MET A 71 2.07 -11.18 3.82
N PRO A 72 1.15 -12.08 3.41
CA PRO A 72 1.38 -13.52 3.56
C PRO A 72 2.61 -14.02 2.79
N PHE A 73 2.86 -13.47 1.59
CA PHE A 73 4.05 -13.78 0.80
C PHE A 73 5.31 -13.24 1.44
N ALA A 74 5.25 -12.05 2.03
CA ALA A 74 6.38 -11.45 2.75
C ALA A 74 6.73 -12.24 4.02
N ILE A 75 5.73 -12.64 4.83
CA ILE A 75 5.92 -13.41 6.07
C ILE A 75 6.58 -14.76 5.78
N THR A 76 6.05 -15.49 4.79
CA THR A 76 6.57 -16.82 4.43
C THR A 76 7.99 -16.75 3.85
N THR A 77 8.28 -15.72 3.05
CA THR A 77 9.63 -15.49 2.51
C THR A 77 10.61 -15.11 3.63
N ALA A 78 10.21 -14.24 4.55
CA ALA A 78 11.05 -13.86 5.70
C ALA A 78 11.26 -15.00 6.69
N ALA A 79 10.29 -15.89 6.87
CA ALA A 79 10.41 -17.04 7.77
C ALA A 79 11.25 -18.19 7.20
N SER A 80 11.29 -18.31 5.86
CA SER A 80 11.98 -19.42 5.17
C SER A 80 13.31 -19.01 4.56
N ASP A 81 13.66 -17.71 4.64
CA ASP A 81 14.78 -17.06 3.93
C ASP A 81 14.83 -17.36 2.41
N GLU A 82 13.73 -17.85 1.83
CA GLU A 82 13.61 -18.23 0.43
C GLU A 82 12.21 -17.95 -0.13
N TRP A 83 12.14 -17.64 -1.43
CA TRP A 83 10.87 -17.51 -2.15
C TRP A 83 10.32 -18.89 -2.56
N LEU A 84 9.27 -19.34 -1.85
CA LEU A 84 8.66 -20.67 -2.05
C LEU A 84 7.55 -20.72 -3.11
N PHE A 85 7.07 -19.56 -3.60
CA PHE A 85 5.90 -19.51 -4.47
C PHE A 85 6.24 -19.73 -5.95
N GLY A 86 6.10 -20.97 -6.40
CA GLY A 86 6.27 -21.39 -7.80
C GLY A 86 7.13 -22.65 -7.93
N LYS A 87 6.77 -23.55 -8.86
CA LYS A 87 7.47 -24.84 -9.04
C LYS A 87 8.76 -24.71 -9.86
N THR A 88 8.79 -23.77 -10.79
CA THR A 88 9.93 -23.51 -11.67
C THR A 88 10.53 -22.12 -11.40
N TYR A 89 11.81 -21.93 -11.70
CA TYR A 89 12.48 -20.62 -11.55
C TYR A 89 11.72 -19.48 -12.24
N LYS A 90 11.25 -19.71 -13.48
CA LYS A 90 10.44 -18.74 -14.23
C LYS A 90 9.13 -18.40 -13.53
N GLN A 91 8.47 -19.37 -12.89
CA GLN A 91 7.26 -19.11 -12.10
C GLN A 91 7.58 -18.33 -10.84
N LYS A 92 8.61 -18.73 -10.09
CA LYS A 92 9.05 -18.00 -8.88
C LYS A 92 9.31 -16.53 -9.18
N MET A 93 10.05 -16.24 -10.24
CA MET A 93 10.36 -14.86 -10.63
C MET A 93 9.13 -14.07 -11.06
N LYS A 94 8.19 -14.68 -11.81
CA LYS A 94 6.93 -14.02 -12.19
C LYS A 94 6.06 -13.67 -10.97
N VAL A 95 5.90 -14.61 -10.03
CA VAL A 95 5.10 -14.35 -8.82
C VAL A 95 5.78 -13.30 -7.95
N CYS A 96 7.10 -13.37 -7.76
CA CYS A 96 7.85 -12.36 -7.02
C CYS A 96 7.69 -10.95 -7.63
N GLN A 97 7.86 -10.81 -8.96
CA GLN A 97 7.66 -9.54 -9.66
C GLN A 97 6.23 -9.02 -9.55
N PHE A 98 5.24 -9.92 -9.64
CA PHE A 98 3.83 -9.55 -9.49
C PHE A 98 3.50 -9.11 -8.05
N THR A 99 4.01 -9.82 -7.04
CA THR A 99 3.84 -9.44 -5.64
C THR A 99 4.51 -8.09 -5.34
N ALA A 100 5.71 -7.84 -5.87
CA ALA A 100 6.39 -6.57 -5.74
C ALA A 100 5.62 -5.44 -6.45
N PHE A 101 5.12 -5.68 -7.67
CA PHE A 101 4.24 -4.75 -8.38
C PHE A 101 3.01 -4.39 -7.54
N MET A 102 2.31 -5.40 -7.00
CA MET A 102 1.12 -5.20 -6.16
C MET A 102 1.43 -4.44 -4.88
N PHE A 103 2.57 -4.73 -4.23
CA PHE A 103 3.03 -3.99 -3.06
C PHE A 103 3.19 -2.50 -3.36
N TRP A 104 4.00 -2.17 -4.38
CA TRP A 104 4.25 -0.78 -4.75
C TRP A 104 2.99 -0.08 -5.23
N PHE A 105 2.16 -0.76 -6.01
CA PHE A 105 0.91 -0.20 -6.54
C PHE A 105 -0.02 0.19 -5.39
N CYS A 106 -0.28 -0.74 -4.47
CA CYS A 106 -1.14 -0.46 -3.34
C CYS A 106 -0.52 0.57 -2.38
N LYS A 107 0.80 0.56 -2.17
CA LYS A 107 1.50 1.57 -1.36
C LYS A 107 1.27 2.98 -1.93
N ILE A 108 1.40 3.16 -3.24
CA ILE A 108 1.12 4.46 -3.88
C ILE A 108 -0.34 4.86 -3.67
N VAL A 109 -1.30 3.96 -3.92
CA VAL A 109 -2.73 4.27 -3.73
C VAL A 109 -3.05 4.65 -2.27
N ILE A 110 -2.41 3.99 -1.29
CA ILE A 110 -2.56 4.33 0.14
C ILE A 110 -2.02 5.72 0.42
N THR A 111 -0.82 6.04 -0.06
CA THR A 111 -0.20 7.36 0.13
C THR A 111 -1.02 8.46 -0.53
N GLU A 112 -1.46 8.26 -1.77
CA GLU A 112 -2.38 9.16 -2.48
C GLU A 112 -3.67 9.35 -1.68
N GLY A 113 -4.27 8.26 -1.19
CA GLY A 113 -5.47 8.31 -0.35
C GLY A 113 -5.29 9.14 0.92
N LEU A 114 -4.14 9.02 1.60
CA LEU A 114 -3.81 9.79 2.79
C LEU A 114 -3.64 11.28 2.47
N VAL A 115 -2.95 11.60 1.36
CA VAL A 115 -2.75 12.97 0.89
C VAL A 115 -4.09 13.60 0.52
N LEU A 116 -4.92 12.91 -0.25
CA LEU A 116 -6.26 13.35 -0.63
C LEU A 116 -7.16 13.59 0.59
N LEU A 117 -7.17 12.66 1.55
CA LEU A 117 -7.95 12.82 2.78
C LEU A 117 -7.46 14.02 3.61
N SER A 118 -6.14 14.24 3.67
CA SER A 118 -5.54 15.39 4.36
C SER A 118 -5.94 16.71 3.70
N PHE A 119 -5.80 16.81 2.38
CA PHE A 119 -6.21 18.00 1.63
C PHE A 119 -7.70 18.28 1.76
N ASP A 120 -8.53 17.25 1.61
CA ASP A 120 -9.98 17.35 1.73
C ASP A 120 -10.41 17.95 3.08
N ARG A 121 -9.86 17.42 4.18
CA ARG A 121 -10.12 17.97 5.54
C ARG A 121 -9.61 19.38 5.70
N PHE A 122 -8.43 19.70 5.16
CA PHE A 122 -7.87 21.03 5.23
C PHE A 122 -8.78 22.07 4.55
N PHE A 123 -9.23 21.79 3.32
CA PHE A 123 -10.11 22.70 2.59
C PHE A 123 -11.51 22.77 3.22
N TYR A 124 -12.04 21.66 3.73
CA TYR A 124 -13.30 21.66 4.47
C TYR A 124 -13.27 22.59 5.69
N ILE A 125 -12.16 22.59 6.46
CA ILE A 125 -12.02 23.40 7.68
C ILE A 125 -11.71 24.87 7.34
N VAL A 126 -10.77 25.13 6.43
CA VAL A 126 -10.24 26.48 6.19
C VAL A 126 -11.05 27.25 5.13
N LYS A 127 -11.66 26.55 4.18
CA LYS A 127 -12.33 27.13 2.99
C LYS A 127 -13.71 26.50 2.75
N SER A 128 -14.50 26.32 3.80
CA SER A 128 -15.80 25.60 3.76
C SER A 128 -16.75 26.07 2.64
N PHE A 129 -16.90 27.37 2.42
CA PHE A 129 -17.79 27.91 1.39
C PHE A 129 -17.38 27.53 -0.05
N GLU A 130 -16.07 27.62 -0.35
CA GLU A 130 -15.55 27.22 -1.66
C GLU A 130 -15.51 25.70 -1.81
N TYR A 131 -15.28 24.98 -0.70
CA TYR A 131 -15.28 23.53 -0.67
C TYR A 131 -16.65 22.95 -1.02
N GLU A 132 -17.75 23.43 -0.41
CA GLU A 132 -19.10 22.94 -0.72
C GLU A 132 -19.51 23.21 -2.18
N ARG A 133 -18.98 24.27 -2.78
CA ARG A 133 -19.28 24.61 -4.18
C ARG A 133 -18.58 23.70 -5.18
N HIS A 134 -17.33 23.30 -4.91
CA HIS A 134 -16.49 22.59 -5.88
C HIS A 134 -16.32 21.11 -5.57
N MET A 135 -16.41 20.69 -4.31
CA MET A 135 -16.14 19.31 -3.92
C MET A 135 -17.45 18.55 -3.69
N ASN A 136 -17.67 17.51 -4.49
CA ASN A 136 -18.84 16.65 -4.37
C ASN A 136 -18.48 15.18 -4.61
N GLN A 137 -19.44 14.29 -4.36
CA GLN A 137 -19.27 12.85 -4.50
C GLN A 137 -18.77 12.42 -5.90
N LYS A 138 -19.28 13.03 -6.97
CA LYS A 138 -18.88 12.67 -8.35
C LYS A 138 -17.40 12.99 -8.59
N ILE A 139 -16.98 14.18 -8.18
CA ILE A 139 -15.57 14.61 -8.31
C ILE A 139 -14.66 13.72 -7.47
N SER A 140 -15.10 13.32 -6.27
CA SER A 140 -14.34 12.41 -5.40
C SER A 140 -14.12 11.05 -6.05
N ILE A 141 -15.14 10.48 -6.70
CA ILE A 141 -15.03 9.22 -7.45
C ILE A 141 -14.08 9.37 -8.65
N ILE A 142 -14.11 10.50 -9.36
CA ILE A 142 -13.19 10.78 -10.45
C ILE A 142 -11.75 10.85 -9.93
N ILE A 143 -11.51 11.58 -8.84
CA ILE A 143 -10.18 11.69 -8.22
C ILE A 143 -9.65 10.33 -7.79
N VAL A 144 -10.48 9.50 -7.14
CA VAL A 144 -10.09 8.12 -6.81
C VAL A 144 -9.76 7.36 -8.09
N THR A 145 -10.59 7.42 -9.13
CA THR A 145 -10.30 6.71 -10.39
C THR A 145 -8.95 7.16 -10.99
N LEU A 146 -8.67 8.46 -10.97
CA LEU A 146 -7.39 9.01 -11.45
C LEU A 146 -6.21 8.58 -10.58
N SER A 147 -6.37 8.45 -9.26
CA SER A 147 -5.29 7.99 -8.38
C SER A 147 -4.89 6.54 -8.66
N TRP A 148 -5.86 5.68 -9.00
CA TRP A 148 -5.57 4.30 -9.42
C TRP A 148 -4.84 4.26 -10.76
N LEU A 149 -5.24 5.09 -11.72
CA LEU A 149 -4.56 5.20 -13.01
C LEU A 149 -3.13 5.74 -12.86
N LEU A 150 -2.93 6.74 -12.00
CA LEU A 150 -1.62 7.29 -11.70
C LEU A 150 -0.72 6.24 -11.01
N ALA A 151 -1.25 5.51 -10.03
CA ALA A 151 -0.52 4.42 -9.39
C ALA A 151 -0.11 3.34 -10.40
N ALA A 152 -1.00 2.98 -11.32
CA ALA A 152 -0.70 2.01 -12.37
C ALA A 152 0.41 2.55 -13.30
N LEU A 153 0.31 3.81 -13.73
CA LEU A 153 1.31 4.44 -14.57
C LEU A 153 2.71 4.45 -13.93
N LEU A 154 2.79 4.64 -12.61
CA LEU A 154 4.05 4.67 -11.87
C LEU A 154 4.64 3.27 -11.63
N THR A 155 3.83 2.23 -11.47
CA THR A 155 4.31 0.88 -11.13
C THR A 155 4.47 -0.07 -12.30
N ILE A 156 3.85 0.24 -13.45
CA ILE A 156 3.95 -0.55 -14.68
C ILE A 156 5.35 -0.53 -15.35
N PRO A 157 6.15 0.56 -15.37
CA PRO A 157 7.40 0.62 -16.13
C PRO A 157 8.42 -0.52 -15.83
N PRO A 158 8.63 -0.94 -14.57
CA PRO A 158 9.48 -2.10 -14.25
C PRO A 158 9.02 -3.42 -14.89
N LEU A 159 7.73 -3.59 -15.21
CA LEU A 159 7.22 -4.78 -15.90
C LEU A 159 7.61 -4.84 -17.38
N PHE A 160 7.92 -3.68 -17.99
CA PHE A 160 8.36 -3.57 -19.38
C PHE A 160 9.88 -3.53 -19.55
N GLY A 161 10.64 -3.84 -18.48
CA GLY A 161 12.10 -3.84 -18.49
C GLY A 161 12.75 -2.49 -18.21
N LEU A 162 11.97 -1.45 -17.88
CA LEU A 162 12.46 -0.17 -17.40
C LEU A 162 12.57 -0.21 -15.86
N GLY A 163 13.64 -0.83 -15.37
CA GLY A 163 13.87 -1.09 -13.94
C GLY A 163 13.60 -2.54 -13.54
N ARG A 164 13.98 -2.93 -12.32
CA ARG A 164 13.72 -4.27 -11.77
C ARG A 164 13.26 -4.17 -10.31
N PHE A 165 12.22 -4.91 -9.96
CA PHE A 165 11.96 -5.26 -8.56
C PHE A 165 12.99 -6.31 -8.16
N SER A 166 14.07 -5.88 -7.51
CA SER A 166 15.11 -6.80 -7.02
C SER A 166 14.86 -7.10 -5.55
N PHE A 167 14.79 -8.39 -5.21
CA PHE A 167 14.87 -8.86 -3.84
C PHE A 167 16.36 -8.96 -3.50
N SER A 168 16.85 -8.17 -2.56
CA SER A 168 18.19 -8.35 -2.02
C SER A 168 18.07 -9.38 -0.90
N SER A 169 18.56 -10.59 -1.13
CA SER A 169 18.94 -11.52 -0.05
C SER A 169 20.22 -11.01 0.59
#